data_AF-A0A9D1CC66-F1
#
_entry.id   AF-A0A9D1CC66-F1
#
_cell.length_a   1.000
_cell.length_b   1.000
_cell.length_c   1.000
_cell.angle_alpha   90.00
_cell.angle_beta   90.00
_cell.angle_gamma   90.00
#
_symmetry.space_group_name_H-M   'P 1'
#
loop_
_entity.id
_entity.type
_entity.pdbx_description
1 polymer ?
#
loop_
_entity_poly.entity_id
_entity_poly.type
_entity_poly.pdbx_seq_one_letter_code
_entity_poly.pdbx_strand_id
1 'polypeptide(L)' 'MPVYVIHCQNCRHVFQGMVFAGSQEPKIWVCSKCGGRNAKPYPEQKSVSHPLEDQDGSGCPCCR' A
#
# COMPACT_ATOMS: atom_id res chain seq x y z
N MET A 1 7.10 5.68 -3.19
CA MET A 1 6.91 5.14 -1.81
C MET A 1 5.77 4.14 -1.85
N PRO A 2 5.93 2.89 -1.40
CA PRO A 2 4.87 1.88 -1.49
C PRO A 2 3.69 2.24 -0.58
N VAL A 3 2.49 2.25 -1.16
CA VAL A 3 1.23 2.48 -0.46
C VAL A 3 0.50 1.14 -0.32
N TYR A 4 0.21 0.75 0.90
CA TYR A 4 -0.49 -0.48 1.24
C TYR A 4 -1.95 -0.18 1.57
N VAL A 5 -2.88 -0.78 0.84
CA VAL A 5 -4.29 -0.82 1.24
C VAL A 5 -4.44 -1.90 2.32
N ILE A 6 -4.84 -1.49 3.53
CA ILE A 6 -4.92 -2.35 4.71
C ILE A 6 -6.38 -2.52 5.11
N HIS A 7 -6.80 -3.75 5.33
CA HIS A 7 -8.14 -4.09 5.79
C HIS A 7 -8.11 -4.64 7.22
N CYS A 8 -8.92 -4.07 8.09
CA CYS A 8 -9.12 -4.58 9.44
C CYS A 8 -10.31 -5.54 9.52
N GLN A 9 -10.07 -6.81 9.83
CA GLN A 9 -11.15 -7.80 9.97
C GLN A 9 -12.06 -7.57 11.18
N ASN A 10 -11.58 -6.85 12.21
CA ASN A 10 -12.36 -6.61 13.43
C ASN A 10 -13.45 -5.55 13.24
N CYS A 11 -13.16 -4.46 12.53
CA CYS A 11 -14.09 -3.34 12.36
C CYS A 11 -14.46 -3.05 10.90
N ARG A 12 -13.98 -3.89 9.97
CA ARG A 12 -14.16 -3.75 8.50
C ARG A 12 -13.68 -2.40 7.95
N HIS A 13 -12.76 -1.74 8.65
CA HIS A 13 -12.19 -0.48 8.21
C HIS A 13 -11.06 -0.72 7.20
N VAL A 14 -11.12 -0.02 6.08
CA VAL A 14 -10.08 0.02 5.05
C VAL A 14 -9.34 1.35 5.18
N PHE A 15 -8.01 1.30 5.19
CA PHE A 15 -7.16 2.48 5.26
C PHE A 15 -5.85 2.26 4.49
N GLN A 16 -5.13 3.33 4.21
CA GLN A 16 -3.84 3.27 3.53
C GLN A 16 -2.70 3.46 4.53
N GLY A 17 -1.68 2.62 4.43
CA GLY A 17 -0.43 2.76 5.18
C GLY A 17 0.73 2.98 4.21
N MET A 18 1.67 3.81 4.60
CA MET A 18 2.90 4.04 3.84
C MET A 18 4.07 3.43 4.59
N VAL A 19 4.92 2.70 3.88
CA VAL A 19 6.18 2.20 4.40
C VAL A 19 7.31 2.92 3.69
N PHE A 20 8.29 3.40 4.45
CA PHE A 20 9.41 4.14 3.88
C PHE A 20 10.23 3.22 2.96
N ALA A 21 10.63 3.71 1.79
CA ALA A 21 11.43 2.93 0.86
C ALA A 21 12.78 2.57 1.49
N GLY A 22 13.13 1.28 1.51
CA GLY A 22 14.33 0.78 2.19
C GLY A 22 14.14 0.42 3.66
N SER A 23 12.94 0.58 4.21
CA SER A 23 12.58 0.03 5.53
C SER A 23 11.94 -1.36 5.40
N GLN A 24 12.11 -2.19 6.43
CA GLN A 24 11.49 -3.51 6.46
C GLN A 24 9.97 -3.38 6.60
N GLU A 25 9.22 -4.12 5.80
CA GLU A 25 7.76 -4.20 5.91
C GLU A 25 7.34 -4.65 7.33
N PRO A 26 6.35 -3.99 7.96
CA PRO A 26 5.88 -4.38 9.29
C PRO A 26 5.35 -5.82 9.31
N LYS A 27 5.86 -6.61 10.26
CA LYS A 27 5.33 -7.97 10.53
C LYS A 27 3.89 -7.96 11.05
N ILE A 28 3.46 -6.85 11.65
CA ILE A 28 2.15 -6.68 12.26
C ILE A 28 1.58 -5.33 11.83
N TRP A 29 0.32 -5.33 11.38
CA TRP A 29 -0.42 -4.12 11.08
C TRP A 29 -1.49 -3.88 12.14
N VAL A 30 -1.64 -2.63 12.56
CA VAL A 30 -2.61 -2.21 13.57
C VAL A 30 -3.63 -1.29 12.92
N CYS A 31 -4.91 -1.52 13.20
CA CYS A 31 -5.97 -0.67 12.69
C CYS A 31 -6.00 0.69 13.40
N SER A 32 -5.88 1.77 12.64
CA SER A 32 -5.95 3.14 13.18
C SER A 32 -7.29 3.51 13.81
N LYS A 33 -8.37 2.76 13.52
CA LYS A 33 -9.71 3.04 14.05
C LYS A 33 -10.04 2.29 15.33
N CYS A 34 -9.71 0.99 15.41
CA CYS A 34 -10.08 0.14 16.55
C CYS A 34 -8.90 -0.38 17.36
N GLY A 35 -7.66 -0.10 16.95
CA GLY A 35 -6.45 -0.62 17.60
C GLY A 35 -6.22 -2.12 17.42
N GLY A 36 -7.05 -2.81 16.65
CA GLY A 36 -6.94 -4.25 16.42
C GLY A 36 -5.66 -4.62 15.64
N ARG A 37 -4.97 -5.68 16.07
CA ARG A 37 -3.73 -6.20 15.45
C ARG A 37 -3.95 -7.20 14.31
N ASN A 38 -5.22 -7.44 13.94
CA ASN A 38 -5.64 -8.30 12.84
C ASN A 38 -5.84 -7.50 11.53
N ALA A 39 -5.24 -6.32 11.42
CA ALA A 39 -5.20 -5.62 10.16
C ALA A 39 -4.21 -6.34 9.23
N LYS A 40 -4.56 -6.47 7.95
CA LYS A 40 -3.69 -7.09 6.96
C LYS A 40 -3.67 -6.25 5.69
N PRO A 41 -2.50 -6.02 5.08
CA PRO A 41 -2.43 -5.44 3.76
C PRO A 41 -3.13 -6.39 2.79
N TYR A 42 -3.87 -5.84 1.84
CA TYR A 42 -4.47 -6.63 0.79
C TYR A 42 -3.34 -7.25 -0.05
N PRO A 43 -3.29 -8.58 -0.23
CA PRO A 43 -2.19 -9.26 -0.93
C PRO A 43 -2.14 -8.95 -2.44
N GLU A 44 -3.02 -8.10 -2.94
CA GLU A 44 -3.14 -7.76 -4.34
C GLU A 44 -3.19 -6.25 -4.53
N GLN A 45 -2.07 -5.60 -4.28
CA GLN A 45 -1.64 -4.57 -5.21
C GLN A 45 -0.40 -5.14 -5.88
N LYS A 46 -0.64 -5.97 -6.91
CA LYS A 46 0.33 -6.08 -8.01
C LYS A 46 0.76 -4.64 -8.27
N SER A 47 2.06 -4.38 -8.22
CA SER A 47 2.67 -3.26 -8.90
C SER A 47 1.90 -3.09 -10.21
N VAL A 48 1.03 -2.10 -10.26
CA VAL A 48 0.37 -1.76 -11.51
C VAL A 48 1.53 -1.18 -12.29
N SER A 49 2.23 -2.04 -13.04
CA SER A 49 3.15 -1.59 -14.06
C SER A 49 2.28 -0.69 -14.93
N HIS A 50 2.48 0.61 -14.78
CA HIS A 50 1.77 1.54 -15.64
C HIS A 50 2.20 1.19 -17.06
N PRO A 51 1.30 1.03 -18.03
CA PRO A 51 1.67 0.63 -19.39
C PRO A 51 2.73 1.53 -20.05
N LEU A 52 2.92 2.75 -19.52
CA LEU A 52 3.94 3.69 -19.96
C LEU A 52 5.29 3.60 -19.20
N GLU A 53 5.37 2.92 -18.06
CA GLU A 53 6.65 2.69 -17.36
C GLU A 53 7.50 1.61 -18.05
N ASP A 54 6.88 0.70 -18.80
CA ASP A 54 7.56 -0.40 -19.48
C ASP A 54 8.03 -0.05 -20.91
N GLN A 55 7.53 1.05 -21.50
CA GLN A 55 7.77 1.36 -22.92
C GLN A 55 8.60 2.60 -23.22
N ASP A 56 8.77 3.56 -22.30
CA ASP A 56 9.65 4.69 -22.61
C ASP A 56 10.10 5.40 -21.33
N GLY A 57 11.40 5.68 -21.20
CA GLY A 57 12.03 6.35 -20.07
C GLY A 57 11.64 7.83 -19.88
N SER A 58 10.44 8.21 -20.31
CA SER A 58 9.89 9.57 -20.23
C SER A 58 8.61 9.54 -19.39
N GLY A 59 8.76 9.92 -18.11
CA GLY A 59 7.71 9.88 -17.10
C GLY A 59 6.38 10.56 -17.49
N CYS A 60 5.30 10.06 -16.88
CA CYS A 60 3.93 10.47 -17.19
C CYS A 60 3.58 11.88 -16.69
N PRO A 61 2.65 12.60 -17.36
CA PRO A 61 2.25 13.97 -17.03
C PRO A 61 1.51 14.13 -15.68
N CYS A 62 1.19 13.02 -15.00
CA CYS A 62 0.61 13.01 -13.65
C CYS A 62 1.65 13.21 -12.53
N CYS A 63 2.95 13.13 -12.84
CA CYS A 63 4.05 13.42 -11.92
C CYS A 63 4.63 14.84 -12.13
N ARG A 64 3.84 15.74 -12.73
CA ARG A 64 4.21 17.16 -12.87
C ARG A 64 3.88 17.96 -11.62
#